data_AF-A0A844XS31-F1
#
_entry.id   AF-A0A844XS31-F1
#
_cell.length_a   1.000
_cell.length_b   1.000
_cell.length_c   1.000
_cell.angle_alpha   90.00
_cell.angle_beta   90.00
_cell.angle_gamma   90.00
#
_symmetry.space_group_name_H-M   'P 1'
#
loop_
_entity.id
_entity.type
_entity.pdbx_description
1 polymer ?
#
loop_
_entity_poly.entity_id
_entity_poly.type
_entity_poly.pdbx_seq_one_letter_code
_entity_poly.pdbx_strand_id
1 'polypeptide(L)'
;MLDEEPRNRAGYESPLDTPDEHDQFSEDEAPHGPSLADDLLALFEDGKTYAEAEVAYQKSRAGYTANRLKSAVALGFGAFGVLHLALIALTVGVVIALIPLVGPWIATAIVSLTLIVVGVVLLRMLKKRIDDIRAAFSDEDE
;
A
#
# COMPACT_ATOMS: atom_id res chain seq x y z
N MET A 1 -68.38 -23.33 -61.57
CA MET A 1 -68.50 -24.58 -60.80
C MET A 1 -67.23 -24.72 -59.98
N LEU A 2 -67.27 -24.34 -58.72
CA LEU A 2 -66.40 -24.89 -57.68
C LEU A 2 -67.17 -24.74 -56.37
N ASP A 3 -67.93 -25.80 -56.08
CA ASP A 3 -68.65 -26.01 -54.83
C ASP A 3 -67.65 -26.30 -53.70
N GLU A 4 -67.99 -25.83 -52.52
CA GLU A 4 -67.30 -26.06 -51.25
C GLU A 4 -67.36 -27.54 -50.85
N GLU A 5 -66.24 -28.10 -50.40
CA GLU A 5 -66.23 -29.29 -49.52
C GLU A 5 -65.42 -29.02 -48.24
N PRO A 6 -65.89 -29.49 -47.08
CA PRO A 6 -65.40 -29.11 -45.78
C PRO A 6 -64.14 -29.91 -45.42
N ARG A 7 -63.01 -29.23 -45.22
CA ARG A 7 -61.82 -29.90 -44.68
C ARG A 7 -62.03 -30.21 -43.20
N ASN A 8 -62.42 -31.45 -42.95
CA ASN A 8 -62.47 -32.13 -41.66
C ASN A 8 -61.14 -31.92 -40.89
N ARG A 9 -61.23 -31.27 -39.73
CA ARG A 9 -60.15 -31.14 -38.75
C ARG A 9 -60.12 -32.40 -37.89
N ALA A 10 -59.12 -33.25 -38.05
CA ALA A 10 -58.72 -34.18 -37.01
C ALA A 10 -57.24 -34.57 -37.21
N GLY A 11 -56.41 -34.18 -36.26
CA GLY A 11 -54.98 -34.49 -36.26
C GLY A 11 -54.28 -33.68 -35.17
N TYR A 12 -54.67 -33.90 -33.91
CA TYR A 12 -53.89 -33.44 -32.77
C TYR A 12 -53.15 -34.66 -32.21
N GLU A 13 -51.94 -34.91 -32.69
CA GLU A 13 -51.01 -35.79 -31.99
C GLU A 13 -50.30 -34.95 -30.93
N SER A 14 -50.72 -35.13 -29.68
CA SER A 14 -50.04 -34.58 -28.51
C SER A 14 -48.93 -35.56 -28.11
N PRO A 15 -47.63 -35.19 -28.18
CA PRO A 15 -46.52 -36.14 -27.96
C PRO A 15 -46.25 -36.57 -26.50
N LEU A 16 -47.25 -36.54 -25.62
CA LEU A 16 -47.04 -36.89 -24.20
C LEU A 16 -47.86 -38.13 -23.84
N ASP A 17 -47.27 -39.27 -24.15
CA ASP A 17 -47.62 -40.56 -23.56
C ASP A 17 -46.59 -40.80 -22.44
N THR A 18 -46.91 -40.35 -21.22
CA THR A 18 -46.09 -40.61 -20.03
C THR A 18 -46.70 -41.79 -19.28
N PRO A 19 -46.02 -42.94 -19.18
CA PRO A 19 -46.47 -44.01 -18.31
C PRO A 19 -46.42 -43.58 -16.84
N ASP A 20 -47.45 -44.00 -16.13
CA ASP A 20 -47.73 -43.77 -14.72
C ASP A 20 -46.66 -44.30 -13.75
N GLU A 21 -46.60 -43.61 -12.61
CA GLU A 21 -46.18 -44.04 -11.27
C GLU A 21 -44.70 -44.38 -10.99
N HIS A 22 -44.07 -43.49 -10.21
CA HIS A 22 -43.20 -43.91 -9.11
C HIS A 22 -43.56 -43.14 -7.84
N ASP A 23 -44.24 -43.87 -6.96
CA ASP A 23 -44.11 -43.95 -5.50
C ASP A 23 -43.83 -42.69 -4.68
N GLN A 24 -44.80 -42.43 -3.81
CA GLN A 24 -44.71 -41.60 -2.62
C GLN A 24 -43.52 -42.00 -1.74
N PHE A 25 -42.59 -41.07 -1.53
CA PHE A 25 -41.71 -41.09 -0.36
C PHE A 25 -41.70 -39.70 0.29
N SER A 26 -42.40 -39.65 1.43
CA SER A 26 -42.08 -38.91 2.66
C SER A 26 -42.03 -37.38 2.64
N GLU A 27 -42.85 -36.82 3.54
CA GLU A 27 -42.78 -35.46 4.07
C GLU A 27 -41.40 -35.11 4.65
N ASP A 28 -41.12 -33.80 4.67
CA ASP A 28 -40.04 -33.08 5.37
C ASP A 28 -38.61 -33.14 4.79
N GLU A 29 -38.26 -32.18 3.94
CA GLU A 29 -36.92 -31.57 4.00
C GLU A 29 -36.98 -30.15 3.39
N ALA A 30 -36.70 -29.14 4.21
CA ALA A 30 -36.66 -27.74 3.80
C ALA A 30 -35.64 -27.55 2.65
N PRO A 31 -35.92 -26.67 1.66
CA PRO A 31 -34.94 -26.36 0.61
C PRO A 31 -33.68 -25.78 1.25
N HIS A 32 -32.64 -26.59 1.43
CA HIS A 32 -31.31 -26.09 1.76
C HIS A 32 -30.77 -25.50 0.46
N GLY A 33 -31.15 -24.24 0.19
CA GLY A 33 -30.53 -23.42 -0.84
C GLY A 33 -29.02 -23.30 -0.58
N PRO A 34 -28.26 -22.77 -1.56
CA PRO A 34 -26.82 -22.53 -1.41
C PRO A 34 -26.55 -21.93 -0.03
N SER A 35 -25.74 -22.63 0.75
CA SER A 35 -25.48 -22.25 2.13
C SER A 35 -24.82 -20.88 2.13
N LEU A 36 -25.25 -19.98 3.02
CA LEU A 36 -24.57 -18.70 3.24
C LEU A 36 -23.08 -18.90 3.56
N ALA A 37 -22.70 -20.07 4.08
CA ALA A 37 -21.30 -20.43 4.26
C ALA A 37 -20.55 -20.59 2.93
N ASP A 38 -21.19 -21.16 1.90
CA ASP A 38 -20.60 -21.27 0.56
C ASP A 38 -20.50 -19.90 -0.12
N ASP A 39 -21.50 -19.04 0.06
CA ASP A 39 -21.45 -17.66 -0.44
C ASP A 39 -20.36 -16.83 0.25
N LEU A 40 -20.14 -17.03 1.56
CA LEU A 40 -19.03 -16.40 2.29
C LEU A 40 -17.67 -16.94 1.87
N LEU A 41 -17.59 -18.23 1.54
CA LEU A 41 -16.35 -18.86 1.06
C LEU A 41 -16.02 -18.38 -0.35
N ALA A 42 -17.03 -18.21 -1.21
CA ALA A 42 -16.90 -17.61 -2.54
C ALA A 42 -16.50 -16.12 -2.45
N LEU A 43 -17.12 -15.34 -1.56
CA LEU A 43 -16.72 -13.94 -1.30
C LEU A 43 -15.31 -13.83 -0.70
N PHE A 44 -14.89 -14.82 0.10
CA PHE A 44 -13.55 -14.88 0.67
C PHE A 44 -12.50 -15.24 -0.39
N GLU A 45 -12.81 -16.17 -1.30
CA GLU A 45 -11.93 -16.51 -2.43
C GLU A 45 -11.82 -15.37 -3.45
N ASP A 46 -12.93 -14.69 -3.76
CA ASP A 46 -12.93 -13.50 -4.60
C ASP A 46 -12.19 -12.34 -3.93
N GLY A 47 -12.36 -12.16 -2.62
CA GLY A 47 -11.65 -11.16 -1.81
C GLY A 47 -10.14 -11.42 -1.75
N LYS A 48 -9.72 -12.69 -1.66
CA LYS A 48 -8.30 -13.07 -1.70
C LYS A 48 -7.66 -12.73 -3.04
N THR A 49 -8.37 -13.01 -4.13
CA THR A 49 -7.91 -12.72 -5.49
C THR A 49 -7.79 -11.22 -5.74
N TYR A 50 -8.71 -10.43 -5.19
CA TYR A 50 -8.66 -8.96 -5.25
C TYR A 50 -7.51 -8.39 -4.39
N ALA A 51 -7.28 -8.93 -3.19
CA ALA A 51 -6.17 -8.54 -2.33
C ALA A 51 -4.80 -8.86 -2.95
N GLU A 52 -4.66 -10.02 -3.59
CA GLU A 52 -3.43 -10.40 -4.30
C GLU A 52 -3.16 -9.46 -5.49
N ALA A 53 -4.20 -8.99 -6.18
CA ALA A 53 -4.09 -8.02 -7.27
C ALA A 53 -3.62 -6.64 -6.78
N GLU A 54 -4.14 -6.15 -5.66
CA GLU A 54 -3.75 -4.86 -5.07
C GLU A 54 -2.31 -4.89 -4.53
N VAL A 55 -1.91 -6.01 -3.90
CA VAL A 55 -0.54 -6.25 -3.43
C VAL A 55 0.44 -6.28 -4.61
N ALA A 56 0.08 -6.90 -5.73
CA ALA A 56 0.91 -6.90 -6.93
C ALA A 56 1.06 -5.49 -7.54
N TYR A 57 0.01 -4.66 -7.47
CA TYR A 57 0.03 -3.28 -7.95
C TYR A 57 0.94 -2.39 -7.10
N GLN A 58 0.81 -2.48 -5.77
CA GLN A 58 1.67 -1.77 -4.80
C GLN A 58 3.14 -2.22 -4.89
N LYS A 59 3.39 -3.52 -5.12
CA LYS A 59 4.73 -4.07 -5.31
C LYS A 59 5.42 -3.53 -6.57
N SER A 60 4.66 -3.29 -7.65
CA SER A 60 5.21 -2.68 -8.88
C SER A 60 5.57 -1.19 -8.69
N ARG A 61 4.73 -0.45 -7.95
CA ARG A 61 4.96 0.97 -7.62
C ARG A 61 6.12 1.14 -6.63
N ALA A 62 6.23 0.23 -5.67
CA ALA A 62 7.36 0.16 -4.74
C ALA A 62 8.68 -0.19 -5.45
N GLY A 63 8.65 -1.10 -6.44
CA GLY A 63 9.84 -1.49 -7.21
C GLY A 63 10.41 -0.37 -8.08
N TYR A 64 9.56 0.44 -8.71
CA TYR A 64 9.99 1.58 -9.52
C TYR A 64 10.57 2.72 -8.66
N THR A 65 9.95 3.01 -7.51
CA THR A 65 10.50 3.95 -6.52
C THR A 65 11.79 3.41 -5.91
N ALA A 66 11.90 2.11 -5.64
CA ALA A 66 13.09 1.51 -5.03
C ALA A 66 14.35 1.68 -5.89
N ASN A 67 14.25 1.52 -7.22
CA ASN A 67 15.42 1.68 -8.09
C ASN A 67 15.87 3.14 -8.20
N ARG A 68 14.94 4.11 -8.23
CA ARG A 68 15.28 5.54 -8.14
C ARG A 68 15.80 5.92 -6.76
N LEU A 69 15.26 5.32 -5.70
CA LEU A 69 15.71 5.54 -4.34
C LEU A 69 17.14 5.06 -4.16
N LYS A 70 17.55 3.95 -4.77
CA LYS A 70 18.94 3.47 -4.72
C LYS A 70 19.93 4.50 -5.29
N SER A 71 19.64 5.04 -6.48
CA SER A 71 20.47 6.09 -7.08
C SER A 71 20.43 7.41 -6.31
N ALA A 72 19.25 7.80 -5.80
CA ALA A 72 19.09 9.00 -4.98
C ALA A 72 19.83 8.87 -3.64
N VAL A 73 19.82 7.69 -3.02
CA VAL A 73 20.56 7.39 -1.80
C VAL A 73 22.06 7.40 -2.06
N ALA A 74 22.54 6.82 -3.17
CA ALA A 74 23.95 6.87 -3.54
C ALA A 74 24.44 8.32 -3.76
N LEU A 75 23.68 9.13 -4.49
CA LEU A 75 23.93 10.57 -4.66
C LEU A 75 23.85 11.32 -3.32
N GLY A 76 22.88 10.98 -2.47
CA GLY A 76 22.71 11.55 -1.14
C GLY A 76 23.92 11.28 -0.24
N PHE A 77 24.42 10.04 -0.21
CA PHE A 77 25.65 9.69 0.51
C PHE A 77 26.88 10.38 -0.07
N GLY A 78 26.98 10.50 -1.40
CA GLY A 78 28.06 11.25 -2.05
C GLY A 78 28.05 12.73 -1.64
N ALA A 79 26.90 13.39 -1.76
CA ALA A 79 26.74 14.79 -1.37
C ALA A 79 26.97 15.00 0.13
N PHE A 80 26.44 14.13 0.98
CA PHE A 80 26.69 14.14 2.42
C PHE A 80 28.17 13.97 2.73
N GLY A 81 28.86 13.03 2.07
CA GLY A 81 30.29 12.82 2.24
C GLY A 81 31.11 14.05 1.89
N VAL A 82 30.83 14.69 0.74
CA VAL A 82 31.51 15.93 0.32
C VAL A 82 31.23 17.08 1.30
N LEU A 83 29.97 17.27 1.71
CA LEU A 83 29.61 18.28 2.72
C LEU A 83 30.28 18.01 4.07
N HIS A 84 30.38 16.74 4.48
CA HIS A 84 31.04 16.37 5.72
C HIS A 84 32.54 16.65 5.67
N LEU A 85 33.21 16.31 4.56
CA LEU A 85 34.61 16.67 4.33
C LEU A 85 34.82 18.18 4.34
N ALA A 86 33.93 18.94 3.70
CA ALA A 86 33.96 20.40 3.71
C ALA A 86 33.78 20.96 5.14
N LEU A 87 32.89 20.37 5.95
CA LEU A 87 32.68 20.76 7.34
C LEU A 87 33.92 20.50 8.22
N ILE A 88 34.60 19.37 8.02
CA ILE A 88 35.87 19.08 8.70
C ILE A 88 36.93 20.12 8.29
N ALA A 89 37.09 20.36 6.99
CA ALA A 89 38.05 21.34 6.48
C ALA A 89 37.77 22.75 7.01
N LEU A 90 36.49 23.16 7.07
CA LEU A 90 36.07 24.42 7.67
C LEU A 90 36.44 24.47 9.15
N THR A 91 36.16 23.41 9.91
CA THR A 91 36.48 23.33 11.34
C THR A 91 37.98 23.49 11.57
N VAL A 92 38.80 22.78 10.80
CA VAL A 92 40.27 22.89 10.85
C VAL A 92 40.73 24.31 10.48
N GLY A 93 40.18 24.89 9.42
CA GLY A 93 40.50 26.25 8.98
C GLY A 93 40.19 27.31 10.04
N VAL A 94 39.03 27.21 10.70
CA VAL A 94 38.64 28.11 11.79
C VAL A 94 39.58 27.97 12.98
N VAL A 95 39.93 26.75 13.38
CA VAL A 95 40.89 26.53 14.47
C VAL A 95 42.23 27.19 14.15
N ILE A 96 42.78 26.95 12.95
CA ILE A 96 44.06 27.55 12.53
C ILE A 96 43.99 29.08 12.53
N ALA A 97 42.88 29.67 12.07
CA ALA A 97 42.67 31.12 12.09
C ALA A 97 42.60 31.71 13.50
N LEU A 98 42.08 30.95 14.48
CA LEU A 98 41.95 31.40 15.87
C LEU A 98 43.22 31.20 16.71
N ILE A 99 44.08 30.24 16.36
CA ILE A 99 45.34 29.98 17.08
C ILE A 99 46.14 31.26 17.37
N PRO A 100 46.41 32.17 16.41
CA PRO A 100 47.24 33.35 16.68
C PRO A 100 46.57 34.38 17.61
N LEU A 101 45.25 34.30 17.84
CA LEU A 101 44.52 35.25 18.69
C LEU A 101 44.39 34.75 20.13
N VAL A 102 44.08 33.46 20.31
CA VAL A 102 43.71 32.91 21.63
C VAL A 102 44.54 31.69 22.04
N GLY A 103 45.43 31.21 21.17
CA GLY A 103 46.20 29.99 21.38
C GLY A 103 45.41 28.72 21.04
N PRO A 104 46.11 27.58 20.87
CA PRO A 104 45.53 26.35 20.31
C PRO A 104 44.46 25.70 21.20
N TRP A 105 44.67 25.65 22.52
CA TRP A 105 43.72 25.02 23.44
C TRP A 105 42.41 25.79 23.58
N ILE A 106 42.48 27.11 23.61
CA ILE A 106 41.27 27.95 23.70
C ILE A 106 40.53 27.95 22.36
N ALA A 107 41.26 27.99 21.23
CA ALA A 107 40.66 27.90 19.90
C ALA A 107 39.83 26.62 19.73
N THR A 108 40.38 25.45 20.09
CA THR A 108 39.63 24.18 19.99
C THR A 108 38.42 24.16 20.90
N ALA A 109 38.54 24.63 22.15
CA ALA A 109 37.43 24.69 23.08
C ALA A 109 36.27 25.57 22.56
N ILE A 110 36.58 26.75 22.01
CA ILE A 110 35.57 27.67 21.44
C ILE A 110 34.86 27.02 20.25
N VAL A 111 35.62 26.44 19.31
CA VAL A 111 35.05 25.83 18.10
C VAL A 111 34.19 24.62 18.46
N SER A 112 34.68 23.73 19.32
CA SER A 112 33.92 22.56 19.76
C SER A 112 32.63 22.95 20.47
N LEU A 113 32.67 23.92 21.39
CA LEU A 113 31.47 24.40 22.08
C LEU A 113 30.46 24.99 21.09
N THR A 114 30.93 25.78 20.13
CA THR A 114 30.09 26.39 19.09
C THR A 114 29.40 25.32 18.24
N LEU A 115 30.14 24.29 17.78
CA LEU A 115 29.57 23.18 17.00
C LEU A 115 28.55 22.37 17.81
N ILE A 116 28.79 22.16 19.11
CA ILE A 116 27.83 21.47 19.99
C ILE A 116 26.53 22.28 20.08
N VAL A 117 26.61 23.59 20.31
CA VAL A 117 25.42 24.46 20.38
C VAL A 117 24.64 24.41 19.08
N VAL A 118 25.33 24.56 17.94
CA VAL A 118 24.72 24.46 16.61
C VAL A 118 24.05 23.08 16.43
N GLY A 119 24.76 21.99 16.76
CA GLY A 119 24.22 20.64 16.67
C GLY A 119 22.95 20.43 17.50
N VAL A 120 22.94 20.92 18.75
CA VAL A 120 21.76 20.86 19.63
C VAL A 120 20.58 21.65 19.05
N VAL A 121 20.83 22.84 18.48
CA VAL A 121 19.78 23.64 17.83
C VAL A 121 19.20 22.90 16.63
N LEU A 122 20.03 22.34 15.76
CA LEU A 122 19.61 21.57 14.59
C LEU A 122 18.78 20.34 15.00
N LEU A 123 19.22 19.60 16.02
CA LEU A 123 18.48 18.45 16.56
C LEU A 123 17.11 18.84 17.10
N ARG A 124 17.00 19.98 17.80
CA ARG A 124 15.72 20.49 18.29
C ARG A 124 14.79 20.90 17.16
N MET A 125 15.31 21.53 16.11
CA MET A 125 14.53 21.89 14.93
C MET A 125 14.03 20.65 14.19
N LEU A 126 14.88 19.62 14.06
CA LEU A 126 14.50 18.35 13.46
C LEU A 126 13.41 17.65 14.29
N LYS A 127 13.59 17.58 15.61
CA LYS A 127 12.60 16.99 16.51
C LYS A 127 11.24 17.67 16.38
N LYS A 128 11.19 19.01 16.39
CA LYS A 128 9.94 19.77 16.18
C LYS A 128 9.25 19.39 14.88
N ARG A 129 9.98 19.32 13.77
CA ARG A 129 9.39 18.94 12.47
C ARG A 129 8.85 17.51 12.47
N ILE A 130 9.53 16.57 13.13
CA ILE A 130 9.06 15.19 13.25
C ILE A 130 7.81 15.13 14.14
N ASP A 131 7.82 15.85 15.25
CA ASP A 131 6.69 15.92 16.18
C ASP A 131 5.46 16.55 15.49
N ASP A 132 5.63 17.61 14.69
CA ASP A 132 4.56 18.24 13.90
C ASP A 132 3.93 17.26 12.89
N ILE A 133 4.76 16.49 12.19
CA ILE A 133 4.30 15.46 11.24
C ILE A 133 3.54 14.36 11.98
N ARG A 134 4.07 13.92 13.14
CA ARG A 134 3.43 12.88 13.94
C ARG A 134 2.07 13.33 14.49
N ALA A 135 1.95 14.59 14.91
CA ALA A 135 0.71 15.17 15.39
C ALA A 135 -0.39 15.13 14.32
N ALA A 136 -0.04 15.49 13.07
CA ALA A 136 -0.99 15.47 11.96
C ALA A 136 -1.57 14.07 11.65
N PHE A 137 -0.83 13.00 11.95
CA PHE A 137 -1.32 11.63 11.78
C PHE A 137 -2.07 11.09 13.00
N SER A 138 -1.81 11.61 14.21
CA SER A 138 -2.57 11.19 15.41
C SER A 138 -3.95 11.83 15.51
N ASP A 139 -4.15 12.98 14.86
CA ASP A 139 -5.44 13.68 14.86
C ASP A 139 -6.46 13.06 13.88
N GLU A 140 -6.04 12.14 13.00
CA GLU A 140 -6.94 11.39 12.09
C GLU A 140 -7.52 10.11 12.73
N ASP A 141 -7.01 9.70 13.90
CA ASP A 141 -7.39 8.47 14.61
C ASP A 141 -8.36 8.68 15.81
N GLU A 142 -8.78 9.93 16.10
CA GLU A 142 -9.83 10.30 17.09
C GLU A 142 -11.08 10.89 16.43
#